data_AF-A0A848NQT2-F1
#
_entry.id   AF-A0A848NQT2-F1
#
_cell.length_a   1.000
_cell.length_b   1.000
_cell.length_c   1.000
_cell.angle_alpha   90.00
_cell.angle_beta   90.00
_cell.angle_gamma   90.00
#
_symmetry.space_group_name_H-M   'P 1'
#
loop_
_entity.id
_entity.type
_entity.pdbx_description
1 polymer ?
#
loop_
_entity_poly.entity_id
_entity_poly.type
_entity_poly.pdbx_seq_one_letter_code
_entity_poly.pdbx_strand_id
1 'polypeptide(L)'
;ALQQATSSGPGGPLREGVAGALAQMRAGVTRSTALRALADHCGSPLVHDWIAALVQADALGIGLAPVLRAQVAQCRHARQQRAEQLALQAPVRMLLPLVGCIFPCTFIVLAFPIAVQLLRGGA
;
A
#
# COMPACT_ATOMS: atom_id res chain seq x y z
N ALA A 1 -27.76 -6.14 6.86
CA ALA A 1 -26.41 -6.09 6.25
C ALA A 1 -25.34 -5.58 7.22
N LEU A 2 -25.33 -4.30 7.63
CA LEU A 2 -24.31 -3.76 8.56
C LEU A 2 -24.24 -4.48 9.93
N GLN A 3 -25.39 -4.84 10.52
CA GLN A 3 -25.42 -5.62 11.78
C GLN A 3 -24.83 -7.04 11.64
N GLN A 4 -24.88 -7.60 10.43
CA GLN A 4 -24.39 -8.96 10.16
C GLN A 4 -22.87 -8.97 9.90
N ALA A 5 -22.32 -7.84 9.44
CA ALA A 5 -20.88 -7.64 9.32
C ALA A 5 -20.20 -7.52 10.70
N THR A 6 -20.86 -6.92 11.69
CA THR A 6 -20.33 -6.81 13.06
C THR A 6 -20.24 -8.13 13.83
N SER A 7 -21.06 -9.13 13.48
CA SER A 7 -21.04 -10.45 14.15
C SER A 7 -20.04 -11.43 13.57
N SER A 8 -19.51 -11.17 12.37
CA SER A 8 -18.61 -12.11 11.65
C SER A 8 -17.15 -11.64 11.55
N GLY A 9 -16.81 -10.45 12.06
CA GLY A 9 -15.45 -9.91 12.00
C GLY A 9 -14.59 -10.29 13.21
N PRO A 10 -13.26 -10.52 13.04
CA PRO A 10 -12.33 -10.66 14.15
C PRO A 10 -12.37 -9.42 15.06
N GLY A 11 -12.24 -9.61 16.37
CA GLY A 11 -12.29 -8.53 17.35
C GLY A 11 -11.20 -7.48 17.12
N GLY A 12 -11.51 -6.21 17.37
CA GLY A 12 -10.56 -5.10 17.20
C GLY A 12 -11.24 -3.73 17.10
N PRO A 13 -10.44 -2.65 16.99
CA PRO A 13 -10.90 -1.26 17.01
C PRO A 13 -11.92 -0.92 15.91
N LEU A 14 -11.88 -1.63 14.79
CA LEU A 14 -12.88 -1.49 13.71
C LEU A 14 -14.28 -1.97 14.13
N ARG A 15 -14.38 -3.03 14.93
CA ARG A 15 -15.68 -3.55 15.38
C ARG A 15 -16.35 -2.59 16.35
N GLU A 16 -15.57 -2.02 17.27
CA GLU A 16 -16.04 -1.00 18.22
C GLU A 16 -16.48 0.27 17.48
N GLY A 17 -15.70 0.72 16.49
CA GLY A 17 -16.07 1.85 15.66
C GLY A 17 -17.36 1.63 14.88
N VAL A 18 -17.53 0.48 14.23
CA VAL A 18 -18.79 0.16 13.50
C VAL A 18 -19.98 0.05 14.47
N ALA A 19 -19.79 -0.52 15.67
CA ALA A 19 -20.83 -0.55 16.69
C ALA A 19 -21.23 0.87 17.15
N GLY A 20 -20.25 1.77 17.32
CA GLY A 20 -20.49 3.18 17.62
C GLY A 20 -21.26 3.89 16.50
N ALA A 21 -20.90 3.66 15.24
CA ALA A 21 -21.62 4.22 14.09
C ALA A 21 -23.08 3.72 14.04
N LEU A 22 -23.32 2.44 14.34
CA LEU A 22 -24.67 1.88 14.44
C LEU A 22 -25.49 2.51 15.58
N ALA A 23 -24.86 2.80 16.72
CA ALA A 23 -25.51 3.49 17.83
C ALA A 23 -25.92 4.93 17.44
N GLN A 24 -25.06 5.66 16.73
CA GLN A 24 -25.39 6.98 16.20
C GLN A 24 -26.57 6.93 15.21
N MET A 25 -26.60 5.93 14.34
CA MET A 25 -27.72 5.74 13.41
C MET A 25 -29.04 5.48 14.15
N ARG A 26 -29.01 4.69 15.24
CA ARG A 26 -30.19 4.48 16.11
C ARG A 26 -30.62 5.74 16.85
N ALA A 27 -29.67 6.63 17.15
CA ALA A 27 -29.94 7.94 17.75
C ALA A 27 -30.47 8.99 16.73
N GLY A 28 -30.71 8.61 15.47
CA GLY A 28 -31.28 9.47 14.44
C GLY A 28 -30.25 10.16 13.53
N VAL A 29 -28.95 9.88 13.69
CA VAL A 29 -27.91 10.39 12.78
C VAL A 29 -28.03 9.70 11.44
N THR A 30 -27.93 10.46 10.35
CA THR A 30 -27.98 9.88 9.00
C THR A 30 -26.81 8.93 8.78
N ARG A 31 -27.08 7.83 8.05
CA ARG A 31 -26.13 6.75 7.83
C ARG A 31 -24.79 7.24 7.28
N SER A 32 -24.84 8.16 6.33
CA SER A 32 -23.67 8.74 5.68
C SER A 32 -22.80 9.58 6.63
N THR A 33 -23.43 10.28 7.58
CA THR A 33 -22.73 11.08 8.60
C THR A 33 -22.11 10.19 9.67
N ALA A 34 -22.82 9.17 10.14
CA ALA A 34 -22.28 8.21 11.09
C ALA A 34 -21.11 7.41 10.52
N LEU A 35 -21.16 7.06 9.23
CA LEU A 35 -20.06 6.42 8.51
C LEU A 35 -18.87 7.38 8.35
N ARG A 36 -19.07 8.63 7.94
CA ARG A 36 -17.98 9.63 7.86
C ARG A 36 -17.29 9.85 9.21
N ALA A 37 -18.06 9.99 10.29
CA ALA A 37 -17.52 10.14 11.64
C ALA A 37 -16.64 8.94 12.06
N LEU A 38 -16.99 7.74 11.60
CA LEU A 38 -16.16 6.54 11.81
C LEU A 38 -14.83 6.60 11.04
N ALA A 39 -14.83 7.12 9.81
CA ALA A 39 -13.59 7.29 9.05
C ALA A 39 -12.63 8.28 9.73
N ASP A 40 -13.18 9.38 10.24
CA ASP A 40 -12.39 10.40 10.93
C ASP A 40 -11.81 9.86 12.24
N HIS A 41 -12.55 9.02 12.98
CA HIS A 41 -12.07 8.41 14.22
C HIS A 41 -10.99 7.34 14.02
N CYS A 42 -11.04 6.57 12.93
CA CYS A 42 -10.07 5.49 12.72
C CYS A 42 -8.69 5.98 12.26
N GLY A 43 -8.55 7.20 11.74
CA GLY A 43 -7.27 7.85 11.41
C GLY A 43 -6.38 7.12 10.40
N SER A 44 -6.88 6.05 9.77
CA SER A 44 -6.15 5.21 8.82
C SER A 44 -6.66 5.44 7.40
N PRO A 45 -5.78 5.74 6.42
CA PRO A 45 -6.19 6.02 5.05
C PRO A 45 -6.95 4.85 4.41
N LEU A 46 -6.58 3.62 4.77
CA LEU A 46 -7.27 2.40 4.28
C LEU A 46 -8.74 2.34 4.76
N VAL A 47 -9.00 2.76 5.99
CA VAL A 47 -10.37 2.77 6.55
C VAL A 47 -11.20 3.89 5.94
N HIS A 48 -10.57 5.02 5.65
CA HIS A 48 -11.20 6.15 4.98
C HIS A 48 -11.70 5.77 3.59
N ASP A 49 -10.86 5.14 2.76
CA ASP A 49 -11.23 4.66 1.42
C ASP A 49 -12.36 3.63 1.47
N TRP A 50 -12.33 2.76 2.48
CA TRP A 50 -13.35 1.73 2.69
C TRP A 50 -14.72 2.33 3.02
N ILE A 51 -14.74 3.33 3.91
CA ILE A 51 -15.96 4.02 4.32
C ILE A 51 -16.50 4.90 3.20
N ALA A 52 -15.65 5.58 2.43
CA ALA A 52 -16.06 6.36 1.26
C ALA A 52 -16.79 5.48 0.24
N ALA A 53 -16.24 4.29 -0.06
CA ALA A 53 -16.89 3.30 -0.91
C ALA A 53 -18.23 2.81 -0.33
N LEU A 54 -18.31 2.67 1.01
CA LEU A 54 -19.53 2.26 1.70
C LEU A 54 -20.64 3.33 1.60
N VAL A 55 -20.28 4.60 1.75
CA VAL A 55 -21.21 5.74 1.63
C VAL A 55 -21.72 5.87 0.20
N GLN A 56 -20.86 5.67 -0.80
CA GLN A 56 -21.29 5.62 -2.20
C GLN A 56 -22.23 4.45 -2.50
N ALA A 57 -21.95 3.27 -1.94
CA ALA A 57 -22.80 2.09 -2.11
C ALA A 57 -24.19 2.28 -1.50
N ASP A 58 -24.26 2.88 -0.30
CA ASP A 58 -25.51 3.17 0.41
C ASP A 58 -26.35 4.22 -0.34
N ALA A 59 -25.70 5.24 -0.94
CA ALA A 59 -26.38 6.24 -1.77
C ALA A 59 -27.03 5.65 -3.05
N LEU A 60 -26.47 4.57 -3.58
CA LEU A 60 -26.96 3.88 -4.78
C LEU A 60 -27.99 2.78 -4.45
N GLY A 61 -28.25 2.48 -3.18
CA GLY A 61 -29.15 1.40 -2.75
C GLY A 61 -28.65 -0.01 -3.07
N ILE A 62 -27.41 -0.15 -3.52
CA ILE A 62 -26.78 -1.41 -3.92
C ILE A 62 -26.30 -2.09 -2.63
N GLY A 63 -26.66 -3.37 -2.44
CA GLY A 63 -26.33 -4.11 -1.22
C GLY A 63 -24.84 -4.01 -0.86
N LEU A 64 -24.55 -3.82 0.43
CA LEU A 64 -23.18 -3.62 0.97
C LEU A 64 -22.21 -4.80 0.69
N ALA A 65 -22.75 -5.99 0.43
CA ALA A 65 -22.00 -7.24 0.31
C ALA A 65 -21.05 -7.29 -0.91
N PRO A 66 -21.47 -6.95 -2.14
CA PRO A 66 -20.58 -6.87 -3.30
C PRO A 66 -19.43 -5.87 -3.11
N VAL A 67 -19.68 -4.72 -2.48
CA VAL A 67 -18.64 -3.69 -2.25
C VAL A 67 -17.60 -4.18 -1.25
N LEU A 68 -18.04 -4.82 -0.16
CA LEU A 68 -17.13 -5.47 0.79
C LEU A 68 -16.27 -6.54 0.12
N ARG A 69 -16.87 -7.38 -0.73
CA ARG A 69 -16.16 -8.44 -1.45
C ARG A 69 -15.12 -7.89 -2.42
N ALA A 70 -15.46 -6.83 -3.16
CA ALA A 70 -14.54 -6.15 -4.05
C ALA A 70 -13.36 -5.53 -3.28
N GLN A 71 -13.63 -4.87 -2.15
CA GLN A 71 -12.60 -4.31 -1.27
C GLN A 71 -11.68 -5.39 -0.66
N VAL A 72 -12.22 -6.55 -0.27
CA VAL A 72 -11.40 -7.68 0.21
C VAL A 72 -10.51 -8.22 -0.89
N ALA A 73 -11.01 -8.35 -2.12
CA ALA A 73 -10.20 -8.75 -3.28
C ALA A 73 -9.08 -7.72 -3.56
N GLN A 74 -9.40 -6.43 -3.49
CA GLN A 74 -8.44 -5.33 -3.67
C GLN A 74 -7.34 -5.34 -2.60
N CYS A 75 -7.70 -5.55 -1.32
CA CYS A 75 -6.73 -5.67 -0.23
C CYS A 75 -5.78 -6.86 -0.41
N ARG A 76 -6.27 -7.99 -0.95
CA ARG A 76 -5.42 -9.15 -1.26
C ARG A 76 -4.44 -8.84 -2.39
N HIS A 77 -4.88 -8.17 -3.45
CA HIS A 77 -4.00 -7.73 -4.54
C HIS A 77 -2.95 -6.72 -4.06
N ALA A 78 -3.33 -5.73 -3.25
CA ALA A 78 -2.39 -4.74 -2.71
C ALA A 78 -1.28 -5.37 -1.85
N ARG A 79 -1.57 -6.46 -1.12
CA ARG A 79 -0.55 -7.23 -0.39
C ARG A 79 0.42 -7.95 -1.32
N GLN A 80 -0.08 -8.51 -2.43
CA GLN A 80 0.76 -9.17 -3.42
C GLN A 80 1.66 -8.18 -4.16
N GLN A 81 1.14 -7.02 -4.56
CA GLN A 81 1.92 -5.99 -5.23
C GLN A 81 3.05 -5.41 -4.35
N ARG A 82 2.83 -5.27 -3.04
CA ARG A 82 3.92 -4.87 -2.12
C ARG A 82 5.03 -5.92 -2.05
N ALA A 83 4.69 -7.21 -2.11
CA ALA A 83 5.68 -8.27 -2.15
C ALA A 83 6.48 -8.26 -3.46
N GLU A 84 5.81 -8.03 -4.59
CA GLU A 84 6.47 -7.87 -5.90
C GLU A 84 7.38 -6.64 -5.94
N GLN A 85 6.96 -5.51 -5.36
CA GLN A 85 7.79 -4.30 -5.28
C GLN A 85 9.06 -4.52 -4.45
N LEU A 86 9.01 -5.34 -3.39
CA LEU A 86 10.20 -5.69 -2.61
C LEU A 86 11.12 -6.65 -3.38
N ALA A 87 10.55 -7.58 -4.16
CA ALA A 87 11.32 -8.47 -5.02
C ALA A 87 12.05 -7.72 -6.14
N LEU A 88 11.42 -6.71 -6.74
CA LEU A 88 12.00 -5.90 -7.82
C LEU A 88 13.04 -4.88 -7.34
N GLN A 89 13.13 -4.59 -6.03
CA GLN A 89 14.21 -3.77 -5.45
C GLN A 89 15.50 -4.57 -5.19
N ALA A 90 15.44 -5.90 -5.14
CA ALA A 90 16.62 -6.73 -4.90
C ALA A 90 17.67 -6.68 -6.04
N PRO A 91 17.29 -6.71 -7.34
CA PRO A 91 18.24 -6.61 -8.45
C PRO A 91 19.04 -5.30 -8.46
N VAL A 92 18.42 -4.17 -8.13
CA VAL A 92 19.09 -2.86 -8.16
C VAL A 92 20.18 -2.75 -7.09
N ARG A 93 19.95 -3.35 -5.90
CA ARG A 93 20.99 -3.47 -4.86
C ARG A 93 22.12 -4.43 -5.24
N MET A 94 21.89 -5.38 -6.14
CA MET A 94 22.93 -6.26 -6.69
C MET A 94 23.70 -5.63 -7.87
N LEU A 95 23.11 -4.67 -8.60
CA LEU A 95 23.81 -3.95 -9.68
C LEU A 95 24.83 -2.92 -9.17
N LEU A 96 24.57 -2.29 -8.03
CA LEU A 96 25.49 -1.30 -7.42
C LEU A 96 26.89 -1.89 -7.13
N PRO A 97 27.04 -3.06 -6.49
CA PRO A 97 28.34 -3.70 -6.32
C PRO A 97 28.95 -4.19 -7.64
N LEU A 98 28.12 -4.58 -8.62
CA LEU A 98 28.62 -5.01 -9.94
C LEU A 98 29.29 -3.85 -10.70
N VAL A 99 28.65 -2.68 -10.73
CA VAL A 99 29.21 -1.46 -11.32
C VAL A 99 30.46 -1.02 -10.55
N GLY A 100 30.42 -1.09 -9.21
CA GLY A 100 31.56 -0.78 -8.36
C GLY A 100 32.79 -1.67 -8.55
N CYS A 101 32.64 -2.93 -8.99
CA CYS A 101 33.76 -3.83 -9.27
C CYS A 101 34.22 -3.79 -10.73
N ILE A 102 33.29 -3.70 -11.69
CA ILE A 102 33.64 -3.73 -13.13
C ILE A 102 34.25 -2.39 -13.57
N PHE A 103 33.68 -1.26 -13.16
CA PHE A 103 34.14 0.07 -13.55
C PHE A 103 35.62 0.37 -13.21
N PRO A 104 36.12 0.08 -11.98
CA PRO A 104 37.53 0.29 -11.68
C PRO A 104 38.43 -0.70 -12.44
N CYS A 105 38.00 -1.96 -12.60
CA CYS A 105 38.76 -2.95 -13.36
C CYS A 105 38.92 -2.56 -14.83
N THR A 106 37.85 -2.10 -15.49
CA THR A 106 37.92 -1.64 -16.88
C THR A 106 38.73 -0.36 -17.01
N PHE A 107 38.61 0.58 -16.07
CA PHE A 107 39.42 1.79 -16.06
C PHE A 107 40.92 1.51 -15.91
N ILE A 108 41.31 0.61 -15.01
CA ILE A 108 42.72 0.20 -14.82
C ILE A 108 43.29 -0.39 -16.11
N VAL A 109 42.56 -1.30 -16.76
CA VAL A 109 43.01 -1.95 -18.01
C VAL A 109 43.16 -0.95 -19.15
N LEU A 110 42.22 0.01 -19.26
CA LEU A 110 42.23 1.00 -20.34
C LEU A 110 43.26 2.11 -20.10
N ALA A 111 43.46 2.54 -18.86
CA ALA A 111 44.41 3.57 -18.47
C ALA A 111 45.86 3.04 -18.49
N PHE A 112 46.08 1.74 -18.28
CA PHE A 112 47.40 1.11 -18.24
C PHE A 112 48.28 1.41 -19.47
N PRO A 113 47.85 1.20 -20.73
CA PRO A 113 48.70 1.49 -21.90
C PRO A 113 48.99 2.98 -22.05
N ILE A 114 48.03 3.85 -21.72
CA ILE A 114 48.19 5.32 -21.79
C ILE A 114 49.23 5.77 -20.76
N ALA A 115 49.13 5.27 -19.52
CA ALA A 115 50.10 5.53 -18.47
C ALA A 115 51.51 5.03 -18.84
N VAL A 116 51.62 3.83 -19.40
CA VAL A 116 52.91 3.26 -19.86
C VAL A 116 53.49 4.06 -21.02
N GLN A 117 52.67 4.53 -21.96
CA GLN A 117 53.13 5.39 -23.07
C GLN A 117 53.61 6.76 -22.58
N LEU A 118 52.90 7.39 -21.63
CA LEU A 118 53.34 8.66 -21.04
C LEU A 118 54.64 8.51 -20.25
N LEU A 119 54.81 7.42 -19.50
CA LEU A 119 56.04 7.14 -18.76
C LEU A 119 57.23 6.81 -19.68
N ARG A 120 56.99 6.21 -20.85
CA ARG A 120 58.04 5.88 -21.83
C ARG A 120 58.34 7.02 -22.82
N GLY A 121 57.36 7.85 -23.15
CA GLY A 121 57.50 8.99 -24.05
C GLY A 121 57.85 10.31 -23.35
N GLY A 122 57.88 10.32 -22.01
CA GLY A 122 58.27 11.46 -21.18
C GLY A 122 59.74 11.48 -20.77
N ALA A 123 60.63 10.77 -21.47
CA ALA A 123 62.08 10.83 -21.33
C ALA A 123 62.73 11.44 -22.58
#